data_AF-A0A3D1JK39-F1
#
_entry.id   AF-A0A3D1JK39-F1
#
_cell.length_a   1.000
_cell.length_b   1.000
_cell.length_c   1.000
_cell.angle_alpha   90.00
_cell.angle_beta   90.00
_cell.angle_gamma   90.00
#
_symmetry.space_group_name_H-M   'P 1'
#
loop_
_entity.id
_entity.type
_entity.pdbx_description
1 polymer ?
#
loop_
_entity_poly.entity_id
_entity_poly.type
_entity_poly.pdbx_seq_one_letter_code
_entity_poly.pdbx_strand_id
1 'polypeptide(L)'
;MVTFNVASENYLTHLVCSECGTEVDAHQIQTYCEACQAPYVAVYDLNRASEHLDRERIEPLPGMWRWFPLLPVQEVGHILTLGEGNTPLLPLSNLAKDWGLSRLFVKDESANPTGSFKARGMAAAVSRAKELGVHRVVIPTAGNAGGAMAAYAARAGIKACIFMPEDTPRPIVEECRITGAEVTLVDGLISDAGRLANQLARQEGWFDLSTFKEPYRLEGKKIMGYELAEAFAWRLPDVILYPTGGGTGLVGIWKAFYELEGLGWLESSHKPRMVAVQAEGCAPVVKAFRNHAERCEIWPDAQTIAAGLRVPRPFADRMILRVLQESKGEAMVVSDEQIRAAQRLLAGREGIFAAPEGAATLAGLQKLLAEGKIRKDEQVVLLNTGSGLKYL
;
A
#
# COMPACT_ATOMS: atom_id res chain seq x y z
N MET A 1 6.89 24.73 19.68
CA MET A 1 6.03 23.56 19.87
C MET A 1 4.60 24.06 19.99
N VAL A 2 3.79 23.87 18.96
CA VAL A 2 2.35 24.08 19.09
C VAL A 2 1.82 22.80 19.73
N THR A 3 1.50 22.86 21.02
CA THR A 3 0.78 21.80 21.72
C THR A 3 -0.66 21.84 21.24
N PHE A 4 -1.00 20.94 20.32
CA PHE A 4 -2.39 20.67 19.98
C PHE A 4 -3.02 19.95 21.16
N ASN A 5 -3.79 20.69 21.97
CA ASN A 5 -4.63 20.12 23.01
C ASN A 5 -5.90 19.58 22.33
N VAL A 6 -5.76 18.52 21.56
CA VAL A 6 -6.87 17.73 21.06
C VAL A 6 -6.71 16.39 21.74
N ALA A 7 -7.56 16.11 22.74
CA ALA A 7 -7.81 14.73 23.13
C ALA A 7 -8.56 14.08 21.96
N SER A 8 -7.86 13.85 20.84
CA SER A 8 -8.42 13.12 19.71
C SER A 8 -8.50 11.67 20.17
N GLU A 9 -9.71 11.19 20.44
CA GLU A 9 -9.93 9.80 20.80
C GLU A 9 -9.46 8.90 19.65
N ASN A 10 -8.75 7.82 19.98
CA ASN A 10 -8.39 6.77 19.03
C ASN A 10 -9.33 5.56 19.23
N TYR A 11 -9.79 4.95 18.15
CA TYR A 11 -10.78 3.87 18.20
C TYR A 11 -10.19 2.46 18.00
N LEU A 12 -8.88 2.30 17.91
CA LEU A 12 -8.24 0.98 17.82
C LEU A 12 -8.53 0.17 19.08
N THR A 13 -9.01 -1.05 18.92
CA THR A 13 -9.37 -1.94 20.04
C THR A 13 -8.37 -3.09 20.19
N HIS A 14 -8.21 -3.87 19.13
CA HIS A 14 -7.37 -5.07 19.13
C HIS A 14 -6.86 -5.36 17.72
N LEU A 15 -6.00 -6.37 17.61
CA LEU A 15 -5.62 -6.93 16.32
C LEU A 15 -6.26 -8.31 16.16
N VAL A 16 -6.72 -8.62 14.95
CA VAL A 16 -7.31 -9.92 14.62
C VAL A 16 -6.54 -10.61 13.51
N CYS A 17 -6.29 -11.91 13.66
CA CYS A 17 -5.67 -12.71 12.62
C CYS A 17 -6.61 -12.81 11.42
N SER A 18 -6.11 -12.52 10.22
CA SER A 18 -6.90 -12.51 8.99
C SER A 18 -7.45 -13.88 8.58
N GLU A 19 -7.02 -14.97 9.22
CA GLU A 19 -7.41 -16.33 8.87
C GLU A 19 -8.09 -17.09 10.01
N CYS A 20 -7.44 -17.21 11.17
CA CYS A 20 -7.98 -18.00 12.28
C CYS A 20 -8.82 -17.18 13.27
N GLY A 21 -8.92 -15.86 13.08
CA GLY A 21 -9.70 -14.98 13.95
C GLY A 21 -9.13 -14.78 15.36
N THR A 22 -7.91 -15.28 15.64
CA THR A 22 -7.25 -15.04 16.94
C THR A 22 -7.07 -13.54 17.17
N GLU A 23 -7.58 -13.06 18.29
CA GLU A 23 -7.42 -11.68 18.74
C GLU A 23 -6.19 -11.55 19.64
N VAL A 24 -5.46 -10.45 19.49
CA VAL A 24 -4.32 -10.11 20.34
C VAL A 24 -4.36 -8.63 20.71
N ASP A 25 -3.71 -8.31 21.83
CA ASP A 25 -3.60 -6.95 22.35
C ASP A 25 -2.86 -6.06 21.36
N ALA A 26 -3.50 -4.98 20.93
CA ALA A 26 -2.91 -4.00 20.02
C ALA A 26 -1.83 -3.15 20.70
N HIS A 27 -1.83 -3.03 22.03
CA HIS A 27 -0.89 -2.24 22.84
C HIS A 27 0.43 -2.95 23.12
N GLN A 28 0.62 -4.15 22.57
CA GLN A 28 1.87 -4.89 22.62
C GLN A 28 2.52 -4.94 21.24
N ILE A 29 3.83 -5.20 21.20
CA ILE A 29 4.54 -5.44 19.96
C ILE A 29 4.03 -6.75 19.36
N GLN A 30 3.39 -6.65 18.19
CA GLN A 30 2.83 -7.79 17.47
C GLN A 30 3.41 -7.86 16.06
N THR A 31 3.65 -9.08 15.58
CA THR A 31 4.12 -9.34 14.21
C THR A 31 2.98 -9.88 13.35
N TYR A 32 2.95 -11.20 13.16
CA TYR A 32 1.91 -11.95 12.47
C TYR A 32 1.53 -13.16 13.33
N CYS A 33 0.41 -13.81 13.02
CA CYS A 33 -0.17 -14.84 13.88
C CYS A 33 0.77 -16.03 14.09
N GLU A 34 1.08 -16.33 15.36
CA GLU A 34 1.96 -17.44 15.70
C GLU A 34 1.35 -18.79 15.32
N ALA A 35 0.03 -18.94 15.47
CA ALA A 35 -0.68 -20.20 15.25
C ALA A 35 -0.78 -20.61 13.77
N CYS A 36 -1.11 -19.67 12.87
CA CYS A 36 -1.33 -19.98 11.46
C CYS A 36 -0.43 -19.21 10.48
N GLN A 37 0.50 -18.40 10.99
CA GLN A 37 1.46 -17.63 10.19
C GLN A 37 0.79 -16.65 9.21
N ALA A 38 -0.44 -16.19 9.50
CA ALA A 38 -1.17 -15.21 8.70
C ALA A 38 -1.07 -13.79 9.28
N PRO A 39 -1.30 -12.74 8.48
CA PRO A 39 -1.24 -11.35 8.95
C PRO A 39 -2.25 -11.06 10.07
N TYR A 40 -1.84 -10.22 11.02
CA TYR A 40 -2.76 -9.51 11.89
C TYR A 40 -3.29 -8.24 11.20
N VAL A 41 -4.53 -7.86 11.51
CA VAL A 41 -5.20 -6.67 11.00
C VAL A 41 -5.76 -5.86 12.17
N ALA A 42 -5.60 -4.54 12.13
CA ALA A 42 -6.13 -3.66 13.17
C ALA A 42 -7.65 -3.51 13.09
N VAL A 43 -8.31 -3.63 14.24
CA VAL A 43 -9.76 -3.49 14.40
C VAL A 43 -10.08 -2.24 15.20
N TYR A 44 -11.09 -1.49 14.76
CA TYR A 44 -11.53 -0.25 15.37
C TYR A 44 -12.98 -0.38 15.85
N ASP A 45 -13.33 0.28 16.94
CA ASP A 45 -14.71 0.39 17.42
C ASP A 45 -15.49 1.36 16.53
N LEU A 46 -15.98 0.86 15.40
CA LEU A 46 -16.72 1.68 14.43
C LEU A 46 -18.07 2.14 14.95
N ASN A 47 -18.69 1.40 15.88
CA ASN A 47 -19.96 1.80 16.49
C ASN A 47 -19.73 3.08 17.30
N ARG A 48 -18.78 3.04 18.24
CA ARG A 48 -18.42 4.23 19.02
C ARG A 48 -17.89 5.35 18.13
N ALA A 49 -17.06 5.02 17.12
CA ALA A 49 -16.54 6.02 16.20
C ALA A 49 -17.65 6.72 15.41
N SER A 50 -18.70 6.02 14.96
CA SER A 50 -19.81 6.62 14.22
C SER A 50 -20.66 7.60 15.03
N GLU A 51 -20.69 7.45 16.35
CA GLU A 51 -21.38 8.37 17.26
C GLU A 51 -20.62 9.68 17.49
N HIS A 52 -19.29 9.67 17.31
CA HIS A 52 -18.40 10.76 17.73
C HIS A 52 -17.66 11.43 16.57
N LEU A 53 -17.41 10.71 15.48
CA LEU A 53 -16.71 11.24 14.31
C LEU A 53 -17.71 11.81 13.30
N ASP A 54 -17.40 13.01 12.81
CA ASP A 54 -18.11 13.68 11.74
C ASP A 54 -17.20 13.78 10.52
N ARG A 55 -17.66 13.22 9.40
CA ARG A 55 -16.92 13.20 8.12
C ARG A 55 -16.67 14.60 7.56
N GLU A 56 -17.44 15.61 7.98
CA GLU A 56 -17.25 17.03 7.61
C GLU A 56 -16.29 17.77 8.56
N ARG A 57 -15.88 17.14 9.66
CA ARG A 57 -15.02 17.73 10.71
C ARG A 57 -13.84 16.82 11.03
N ILE A 58 -13.08 16.49 9.99
CA ILE A 58 -11.88 15.67 10.08
C ILE A 58 -10.78 16.45 10.83
N GLU A 59 -9.91 15.73 11.56
CA GLU A 59 -8.87 16.33 12.41
C GLU A 59 -7.97 17.31 11.63
N PRO A 60 -7.56 18.44 12.24
CA PRO A 60 -6.66 19.41 11.63
C PRO A 60 -5.18 18.96 11.66
N LEU A 61 -4.94 17.67 11.44
CA LEU A 61 -3.62 17.05 11.38
C LEU A 61 -3.13 16.96 9.91
N PRO A 62 -1.81 17.00 9.66
CA PRO A 62 -1.27 17.03 8.31
C PRO A 62 -1.42 15.70 7.57
N GLY A 63 -1.63 15.79 6.25
CA GLY A 63 -1.59 14.64 5.34
C GLY A 63 -2.58 13.55 5.71
N MET A 64 -2.12 12.30 5.77
CA MET A 64 -2.96 11.16 6.16
C MET A 64 -3.37 11.17 7.65
N TRP A 65 -2.67 11.92 8.50
CA TRP A 65 -2.93 11.93 9.94
C TRP A 65 -4.20 12.68 10.34
N ARG A 66 -4.83 13.39 9.39
CA ARG A 66 -6.20 13.89 9.56
C ARG A 66 -7.21 12.78 9.90
N TRP A 67 -6.87 11.52 9.61
CA TRP A 67 -7.65 10.33 9.95
C TRP A 67 -7.16 9.62 11.22
N PHE A 68 -6.43 10.32 12.10
CA PHE A 68 -5.82 9.79 13.31
C PHE A 68 -6.72 8.86 14.14
N PRO A 69 -8.01 9.17 14.38
CA PRO A 69 -8.88 8.31 15.20
C PRO A 69 -9.03 6.88 14.68
N LEU A 70 -8.77 6.66 13.38
CA LEU A 70 -8.85 5.38 12.70
C LEU A 70 -7.47 4.91 12.20
N LEU A 71 -6.39 5.36 12.83
CA LEU A 71 -5.01 4.92 12.58
C LEU A 71 -4.42 4.24 13.83
N PRO A 72 -3.35 3.45 13.70
CA PRO A 72 -2.93 2.54 14.77
C PRO A 72 -2.10 3.20 15.88
N VAL A 73 -1.93 4.53 15.86
CA VAL A 73 -1.15 5.29 16.85
C VAL A 73 -2.12 5.84 17.90
N GLN A 74 -1.87 5.56 19.18
CA GLN A 74 -2.80 5.86 20.27
C GLN A 74 -2.69 7.30 20.77
N GLU A 75 -1.47 7.86 20.74
CA GLU A 75 -1.23 9.22 21.17
C GLU A 75 -0.66 10.07 20.02
N VAL A 76 -1.27 11.24 19.82
CA VAL A 76 -0.84 12.21 18.77
C VAL A 76 0.65 12.56 18.90
N GLY A 77 1.21 12.57 20.11
CA GLY A 77 2.63 12.85 20.36
C GLY A 77 3.60 11.84 19.74
N HIS A 78 3.13 10.64 19.40
CA HIS A 78 3.93 9.59 18.74
C HIS A 78 3.83 9.60 17.22
N ILE A 79 3.01 10.48 16.63
CA ILE A 79 2.91 10.64 15.19
C ILE A 79 4.23 11.11 14.60
N LEU A 80 4.75 10.34 13.65
CA LEU A 80 5.87 10.71 12.79
C LEU A 80 5.34 10.96 11.39
N THR A 81 5.50 12.20 10.94
CA THR A 81 5.08 12.60 9.60
C THR A 81 6.18 13.33 8.84
N LEU A 82 6.19 13.11 7.54
CA LEU A 82 6.93 13.84 6.53
C LEU A 82 5.98 14.51 5.52
N GLY A 83 4.68 14.57 5.83
CA GLY A 83 3.63 15.13 4.96
C GLY A 83 3.00 14.13 3.99
N GLU A 84 3.16 12.82 4.22
CA GLU A 84 2.54 11.76 3.42
C GLU A 84 1.01 11.80 3.44
N GLY A 85 0.43 11.41 2.31
CA GLY A 85 -1.01 11.46 2.08
C GLY A 85 -1.52 12.77 1.52
N ASN A 86 -2.85 12.88 1.43
CA ASN A 86 -3.54 13.94 0.70
C ASN A 86 -3.00 14.13 -0.73
N THR A 87 -2.71 13.01 -1.41
CA THR A 87 -2.09 13.01 -2.73
C THR A 87 -3.11 13.39 -3.80
N PRO A 88 -2.68 13.97 -4.93
CA PRO A 88 -3.61 14.38 -5.99
C PRO A 88 -4.41 13.21 -6.58
N LEU A 89 -5.70 13.44 -6.82
CA LEU A 89 -6.52 12.64 -7.72
C LEU A 89 -6.69 13.42 -9.02
N LEU A 90 -5.91 13.06 -10.04
CA LEU A 90 -5.80 13.82 -11.27
C LEU A 90 -6.73 13.24 -12.35
N PRO A 91 -7.55 14.06 -13.03
CA PRO A 91 -8.27 13.60 -14.21
C PRO A 91 -7.29 13.32 -15.35
N LEU A 92 -7.46 12.19 -16.05
CA LEU A 92 -6.72 11.86 -17.26
C LEU A 92 -7.50 12.32 -18.50
N SER A 93 -7.71 13.63 -18.63
CA SER A 93 -8.67 14.20 -19.58
C SER A 93 -8.33 13.91 -21.05
N ASN A 94 -7.05 13.86 -21.42
CA ASN A 94 -6.65 13.61 -22.79
C ASN A 94 -6.88 12.14 -23.19
N LEU A 95 -6.52 11.21 -22.31
CA LEU A 95 -6.74 9.78 -22.50
C LEU A 95 -8.23 9.43 -22.41
N ALA A 96 -8.96 10.07 -21.50
CA ALA A 96 -10.42 9.92 -21.41
C ALA A 96 -11.10 10.28 -22.73
N LYS A 97 -10.72 11.43 -23.32
CA LYS A 97 -11.22 11.89 -24.62
C LYS A 97 -10.88 10.91 -25.74
N ASP A 98 -9.63 10.48 -25.83
CA ASP A 98 -9.16 9.56 -26.87
C ASP A 98 -9.89 8.20 -26.82
N TRP A 99 -10.27 7.75 -25.62
CA TRP A 99 -10.95 6.47 -25.42
C TRP A 99 -12.46 6.59 -25.26
N GLY A 100 -13.02 7.80 -25.35
CA GLY A 100 -14.44 8.07 -25.16
C GLY A 100 -14.96 7.74 -23.76
N LEU A 101 -14.11 7.79 -22.73
CA LEU A 101 -14.48 7.63 -21.33
C LEU A 101 -14.92 8.97 -20.75
N SER A 102 -15.99 8.98 -19.97
CA SER A 102 -16.44 10.20 -19.29
C SER A 102 -15.65 10.50 -18.01
N ARG A 103 -15.15 9.47 -17.34
CA ARG A 103 -14.61 9.56 -15.97
C ARG A 103 -13.39 8.65 -15.79
N LEU A 104 -12.21 9.20 -16.06
CA LEU A 104 -10.93 8.50 -15.87
C LEU A 104 -9.99 9.36 -15.01
N PHE A 105 -9.47 8.76 -13.94
CA PHE A 105 -8.61 9.42 -12.98
C PHE A 105 -7.37 8.58 -12.65
N VAL A 106 -6.31 9.25 -12.20
CA VAL A 106 -5.20 8.61 -11.51
C VAL A 106 -5.07 9.17 -10.10
N LYS A 107 -5.01 8.29 -9.11
CA LYS A 107 -4.60 8.64 -7.75
C LYS A 107 -3.08 8.57 -7.70
N ASP A 108 -2.44 9.75 -7.68
CA ASP A 108 -1.00 9.88 -7.89
C ASP A 108 -0.21 9.93 -6.58
N GLU A 109 0.27 8.76 -6.14
CA GLU A 109 1.08 8.62 -4.93
C GLU A 109 2.56 9.00 -5.13
N SER A 110 2.94 9.50 -6.31
CA SER A 110 4.31 9.97 -6.58
C SER A 110 4.71 11.19 -5.76
N ALA A 111 3.73 11.99 -5.33
CA ALA A 111 3.92 13.22 -4.53
C ALA A 111 4.24 12.97 -3.04
N ASN A 112 4.21 11.72 -2.59
CA ASN A 112 4.61 11.40 -1.21
C ASN A 112 6.09 11.74 -0.96
N PRO A 113 6.49 11.99 0.30
CA PRO A 113 7.81 12.51 0.66
C PRO A 113 9.00 11.64 0.23
N THR A 114 8.78 10.34 0.00
CA THR A 114 9.82 9.38 -0.45
C THR A 114 9.57 8.91 -1.89
N GLY A 115 8.81 9.69 -2.67
CA GLY A 115 8.46 9.43 -4.06
C GLY A 115 7.57 8.20 -4.30
N SER A 116 6.92 7.67 -3.26
CA SER A 116 5.98 6.54 -3.40
C SER A 116 5.01 6.40 -2.22
N PHE A 117 3.92 5.67 -2.46
CA PHE A 117 2.91 5.34 -1.44
C PHE A 117 3.46 4.55 -0.23
N LYS A 118 4.69 4.02 -0.31
CA LYS A 118 5.33 3.31 0.80
C LYS A 118 5.49 4.22 2.02
N ALA A 119 5.58 5.55 1.80
CA ALA A 119 5.61 6.56 2.83
C ALA A 119 4.45 6.42 3.83
N ARG A 120 3.20 6.28 3.33
CA ARG A 120 2.01 6.11 4.19
C ARG A 120 2.13 4.94 5.16
N GLY A 121 2.48 3.76 4.62
CA GLY A 121 2.61 2.56 5.43
C GLY A 121 3.75 2.69 6.44
N MET A 122 4.89 3.27 6.05
CA MET A 122 6.02 3.46 6.95
C MET A 122 5.76 4.52 8.02
N ALA A 123 5.03 5.58 7.68
CA ALA A 123 4.59 6.57 8.65
C ALA A 123 3.74 5.92 9.76
N ALA A 124 2.73 5.13 9.40
CA ALA A 124 1.90 4.43 10.38
C ALA A 124 2.71 3.43 11.22
N ALA A 125 3.49 2.56 10.56
CA ALA A 125 4.20 1.49 11.23
C ALA A 125 5.37 1.95 12.08
N VAL A 126 6.15 2.93 11.63
CA VAL A 126 7.28 3.46 12.41
C VAL A 126 6.78 4.33 13.57
N SER A 127 5.69 5.08 13.39
CA SER A 127 5.06 5.81 14.52
C SER A 127 4.59 4.84 15.60
N ARG A 128 3.88 3.77 15.20
CA ARG A 128 3.41 2.76 16.15
C ARG A 128 4.56 1.97 16.77
N ALA A 129 5.58 1.60 16.00
CA ALA A 129 6.77 0.94 16.53
C ALA A 129 7.46 1.82 17.59
N LYS A 130 7.61 3.13 17.33
CA LYS A 130 8.18 4.08 18.29
C LYS A 130 7.34 4.16 19.57
N GLU A 131 6.03 4.26 19.44
CA GLU A 131 5.08 4.29 20.58
C GLU A 131 5.20 3.02 21.44
N LEU A 132 5.40 1.86 20.81
CA LEU A 132 5.59 0.58 21.49
C LEU A 132 7.03 0.34 22.00
N GLY A 133 7.92 1.33 21.91
CA GLY A 133 9.30 1.22 22.41
C GLY A 133 10.28 0.46 21.51
N VAL A 134 9.97 0.30 20.22
CA VAL A 134 10.91 -0.30 19.25
C VAL A 134 12.05 0.68 18.95
N HIS A 135 13.29 0.19 19.06
CA HIS A 135 14.51 1.00 18.81
C HIS A 135 15.28 0.58 17.55
N ARG A 136 14.98 -0.59 16.98
CA ARG A 136 15.60 -1.08 15.75
C ARG A 136 14.61 -1.87 14.89
N VAL A 137 14.58 -1.54 13.61
CA VAL A 137 13.69 -2.12 12.60
C VAL A 137 14.48 -2.74 11.46
N VAL A 138 13.92 -3.76 10.83
CA VAL A 138 14.55 -4.49 9.73
C VAL A 138 13.61 -4.67 8.56
N ILE A 139 14.16 -4.61 7.34
CA ILE A 139 13.42 -5.00 6.13
C ILE A 139 14.36 -5.61 5.06
N PRO A 140 14.02 -6.77 4.49
CA PRO A 140 14.57 -7.26 3.24
C PRO A 140 13.80 -6.66 2.05
N THR A 141 14.44 -5.82 1.24
CA THR A 141 13.78 -5.20 0.08
C THR A 141 14.76 -4.69 -0.97
N ALA A 142 14.42 -4.89 -2.24
CA ALA A 142 15.09 -4.28 -3.40
C ALA A 142 14.26 -3.11 -3.99
N GLY A 143 13.30 -2.57 -3.24
CA GLY A 143 12.30 -1.62 -3.75
C GLY A 143 12.11 -0.40 -2.86
N ASN A 144 11.14 0.43 -3.23
CA ASN A 144 10.80 1.69 -2.55
C ASN A 144 10.50 1.58 -1.04
N ALA A 145 10.28 0.38 -0.51
CA ALA A 145 10.06 0.18 0.92
C ALA A 145 11.32 0.46 1.74
N GLY A 146 12.52 0.22 1.20
CA GLY A 146 13.78 0.45 1.90
C GLY A 146 14.00 1.93 2.17
N GLY A 147 13.95 2.76 1.12
CA GLY A 147 14.09 4.21 1.25
C GLY A 147 13.02 4.83 2.13
N ALA A 148 11.77 4.38 2.01
CA ALA A 148 10.71 4.81 2.92
C ALA A 148 11.01 4.43 4.38
N MET A 149 11.40 3.18 4.66
CA MET A 149 11.73 2.78 6.03
C MET A 149 12.90 3.61 6.59
N ALA A 150 13.95 3.83 5.79
CA ALA A 150 15.10 4.64 6.17
C ALA A 150 14.66 6.05 6.58
N ALA A 151 13.83 6.72 5.77
CA ALA A 151 13.37 8.08 6.03
C ALA A 151 12.58 8.22 7.33
N TYR A 152 11.60 7.35 7.56
CA TYR A 152 10.80 7.41 8.78
C TYR A 152 11.59 6.96 10.01
N ALA A 153 12.46 5.95 9.90
CA ALA A 153 13.32 5.52 10.99
C ALA A 153 14.32 6.62 11.41
N ALA A 154 14.94 7.30 10.45
CA ALA A 154 15.80 8.45 10.70
C ALA A 154 15.04 9.57 11.43
N ARG A 155 13.81 9.89 10.97
CA ARG A 155 12.93 10.87 11.64
C ARG A 155 12.54 10.44 13.06
N ALA A 156 12.41 9.12 13.29
CA ALA A 156 12.04 8.54 14.58
C ALA A 156 13.20 8.50 15.59
N GLY A 157 14.46 8.51 15.11
CA GLY A 157 15.62 8.12 15.92
C GLY A 157 15.74 6.61 16.12
N ILE A 158 15.16 5.81 15.22
CA ILE A 158 15.18 4.34 15.24
C ILE A 158 16.26 3.85 14.27
N LYS A 159 17.01 2.81 14.65
CA LYS A 159 17.99 2.19 13.76
C LYS A 159 17.29 1.39 12.66
N ALA A 160 17.60 1.66 11.40
CA ALA A 160 17.06 0.94 10.25
C ALA A 160 18.11 0.00 9.66
N CYS A 161 17.83 -1.30 9.64
CA CYS A 161 18.67 -2.32 9.01
C CYS A 161 18.00 -2.80 7.72
N ILE A 162 18.66 -2.62 6.58
CA ILE A 162 18.09 -2.89 5.26
C ILE A 162 18.96 -3.91 4.54
N PHE A 163 18.34 -5.01 4.13
CA PHE A 163 19.02 -6.10 3.40
C PHE A 163 18.54 -6.08 1.95
N MET A 164 19.48 -5.96 1.02
CA MET A 164 19.20 -5.81 -0.41
C MET A 164 20.13 -6.72 -1.21
N PRO A 165 19.67 -7.35 -2.30
CA PRO A 165 20.56 -7.94 -3.31
C PRO A 165 21.56 -6.92 -3.86
N GLU A 166 22.74 -7.36 -4.28
CA GLU A 166 23.72 -6.51 -4.98
C GLU A 166 23.18 -5.92 -6.29
N ASP A 167 22.25 -6.60 -6.96
CA ASP A 167 21.60 -6.14 -8.19
C ASP A 167 20.53 -5.06 -7.96
N THR A 168 20.31 -4.63 -6.71
CA THR A 168 19.32 -3.60 -6.37
C THR A 168 19.66 -2.27 -7.08
N PRO A 169 18.68 -1.60 -7.71
CA PRO A 169 18.92 -0.33 -8.39
C PRO A 169 19.65 0.69 -7.49
N ARG A 170 20.74 1.26 -8.02
CA ARG A 170 21.60 2.21 -7.30
C ARG A 170 20.84 3.35 -6.62
N PRO A 171 19.84 4.02 -7.24
CA PRO A 171 19.10 5.08 -6.56
C PRO A 171 18.43 4.63 -5.25
N ILE A 172 17.94 3.39 -5.18
CA ILE A 172 17.29 2.84 -3.99
C ILE A 172 18.31 2.59 -2.88
N VAL A 173 19.47 2.03 -3.24
CA VAL A 173 20.56 1.77 -2.28
C VAL A 173 21.08 3.10 -1.70
N GLU A 174 21.32 4.08 -2.56
CA GLU A 174 21.84 5.39 -2.15
C GLU A 174 20.83 6.19 -1.33
N GLU A 175 19.53 6.14 -1.67
CA GLU A 175 18.46 6.72 -0.83
C GLU A 175 18.52 6.16 0.61
N CYS A 176 18.71 4.84 0.76
CA CYS A 176 18.82 4.22 2.09
C CYS A 176 20.08 4.68 2.84
N ARG A 177 21.24 4.68 2.17
CA ARG A 177 22.54 5.04 2.78
C ARG A 177 22.59 6.50 3.20
N ILE A 178 22.21 7.42 2.31
CA ILE A 178 22.23 8.87 2.57
C ILE A 178 21.29 9.23 3.74
N THR A 179 20.19 8.50 3.86
CA THR A 179 19.22 8.69 4.95
C THR A 179 19.71 8.09 6.28
N GLY A 180 20.85 7.39 6.30
CA GLY A 180 21.49 6.88 7.51
C GLY A 180 21.11 5.45 7.91
N ALA A 181 20.52 4.67 7.01
CA ALA A 181 20.24 3.26 7.29
C ALA A 181 21.51 2.38 7.22
N GLU A 182 21.54 1.33 8.03
CA GLU A 182 22.52 0.24 7.95
C GLU A 182 22.16 -0.66 6.76
N VAL A 183 22.79 -0.44 5.61
CA VAL A 183 22.51 -1.19 4.38
C VAL A 183 23.50 -2.34 4.19
N THR A 184 22.98 -3.56 4.16
CA THR A 184 23.73 -4.79 3.85
C THR A 184 23.36 -5.26 2.45
N LEU A 185 24.36 -5.28 1.56
CA LEU A 185 24.22 -5.89 0.24
C LEU A 185 24.53 -7.39 0.33
N VAL A 186 23.72 -8.20 -0.35
CA VAL A 186 23.83 -9.66 -0.36
C VAL A 186 24.09 -10.12 -1.79
N ASP A 187 25.17 -10.87 -1.98
CA ASP A 187 25.44 -11.63 -3.20
C ASP A 187 24.43 -12.78 -3.30
N GLY A 188 23.34 -12.57 -4.04
CA GLY A 188 22.23 -13.51 -4.15
C GLY A 188 20.90 -12.84 -4.47
N LEU A 189 19.82 -13.61 -4.32
CA LEU A 189 18.47 -13.16 -4.63
C LEU A 189 17.83 -12.43 -3.44
N ILE A 190 16.68 -11.78 -3.69
CA ILE A 190 15.89 -11.14 -2.62
C ILE A 190 15.47 -12.13 -1.52
N SER A 191 15.32 -13.42 -1.85
CA SER A 191 15.08 -14.50 -0.89
C SER A 191 16.25 -14.70 0.07
N ASP A 192 17.49 -14.54 -0.41
CA ASP A 192 18.70 -14.68 0.41
C ASP A 192 18.86 -13.49 1.37
N ALA A 193 18.62 -12.28 0.88
CA ALA A 193 18.50 -11.09 1.72
C ALA A 193 17.40 -11.26 2.79
N GLY A 194 16.25 -11.83 2.41
CA GLY A 194 15.17 -12.18 3.33
C GLY A 194 15.58 -13.18 4.40
N ARG A 195 16.30 -14.24 4.03
CA ARG A 195 16.81 -15.25 4.97
C ARG A 195 17.77 -14.65 5.99
N LEU A 196 18.72 -13.84 5.54
CA LEU A 196 19.67 -13.16 6.42
C LEU A 196 18.98 -12.16 7.36
N ALA A 197 18.07 -11.33 6.83
CA ALA A 197 17.28 -10.39 7.62
C ALA A 197 16.49 -11.10 8.72
N ASN A 198 15.78 -12.20 8.38
CA ASN A 198 15.00 -12.99 9.33
C ASN A 198 15.87 -13.64 10.41
N GLN A 199 17.05 -14.13 10.05
CA GLN A 199 17.99 -14.71 11.01
C GLN A 199 18.42 -13.67 12.05
N LEU A 200 18.87 -12.50 11.60
CA LEU A 200 19.32 -11.43 12.49
C LEU A 200 18.16 -10.83 13.30
N ALA A 201 16.98 -10.67 12.69
CA ALA A 201 15.79 -10.22 13.40
C ALA A 201 15.45 -11.10 14.61
N ARG A 202 15.53 -12.42 14.44
CA ARG A 202 15.25 -13.38 15.51
C ARG A 202 16.36 -13.41 16.58
N GLN A 203 17.61 -13.31 16.17
CA GLN A 203 18.75 -13.36 17.09
C GLN A 203 18.83 -12.10 17.96
N GLU A 204 18.51 -10.95 17.39
CA GLU A 204 18.74 -9.64 18.00
C GLU A 204 17.44 -8.93 18.44
N GLY A 205 16.27 -9.56 18.22
CA GLY A 205 14.97 -8.99 18.57
C GLY A 205 14.57 -7.75 17.75
N TRP A 206 15.01 -7.65 16.49
CA TRP A 206 14.66 -6.50 15.63
C TRP A 206 13.24 -6.63 15.10
N PHE A 207 12.52 -5.51 15.01
CA PHE A 207 11.14 -5.51 14.55
C PHE A 207 11.07 -5.52 13.02
N ASP A 208 10.48 -6.58 12.46
CA ASP A 208 10.37 -6.78 11.01
C ASP A 208 9.21 -5.95 10.42
N LEU A 209 9.56 -4.92 9.63
CA LEU A 209 8.60 -4.07 8.93
C LEU A 209 8.30 -4.56 7.51
N SER A 210 8.63 -5.82 7.18
CA SER A 210 8.25 -6.45 5.92
C SER A 210 6.75 -6.42 5.68
N THR A 211 6.37 -6.52 4.40
CA THR A 211 4.97 -6.40 3.99
C THR A 211 4.11 -7.46 4.69
N PHE A 212 3.14 -7.01 5.51
CA PHE A 212 2.24 -7.86 6.31
C PHE A 212 2.92 -8.75 7.38
N LYS A 213 4.19 -8.50 7.69
CA LYS A 213 4.87 -9.11 8.85
C LYS A 213 4.62 -8.34 10.15
N GLU A 214 3.97 -7.20 10.02
CA GLU A 214 3.40 -6.37 11.07
C GLU A 214 2.03 -5.84 10.57
N PRO A 215 1.15 -5.40 11.49
CA PRO A 215 -0.23 -5.04 11.15
C PRO A 215 -0.42 -3.58 10.69
N TYR A 216 0.55 -2.69 10.90
CA TYR A 216 0.34 -1.24 10.87
C TYR A 216 0.61 -0.60 9.50
N ARG A 217 1.45 -1.17 8.63
CA ARG A 217 1.64 -0.61 7.26
C ARG A 217 0.38 -0.68 6.41
N LEU A 218 -0.50 -1.63 6.71
CA LEU A 218 -1.82 -1.73 6.11
C LEU A 218 -2.65 -0.47 6.39
N GLU A 219 -2.60 -0.01 7.63
CA GLU A 219 -3.43 1.09 8.12
C GLU A 219 -3.07 2.42 7.47
N GLY A 220 -1.79 2.73 7.30
CA GLY A 220 -1.40 3.92 6.54
C GLY A 220 -1.89 3.87 5.08
N LYS A 221 -1.89 2.68 4.47
CA LYS A 221 -2.31 2.51 3.06
C LYS A 221 -3.83 2.52 2.89
N LYS A 222 -4.61 2.16 3.90
CA LYS A 222 -6.07 2.21 3.85
C LYS A 222 -6.59 3.63 3.60
N ILE A 223 -5.83 4.64 4.03
CA ILE A 223 -6.16 6.06 3.83
C ILE A 223 -6.31 6.43 2.34
N MET A 224 -5.66 5.71 1.42
CA MET A 224 -5.95 5.89 -0.02
C MET A 224 -7.44 5.67 -0.33
N GLY A 225 -8.10 4.71 0.34
CA GLY A 225 -9.54 4.47 0.22
C GLY A 225 -10.39 5.59 0.83
N TYR A 226 -10.01 6.12 1.99
CA TYR A 226 -10.70 7.27 2.60
C TYR A 226 -10.61 8.52 1.72
N GLU A 227 -9.42 8.83 1.21
CA GLU A 227 -9.22 9.97 0.32
C GLU A 227 -9.98 9.80 -1.01
N LEU A 228 -10.11 8.58 -1.52
CA LEU A 228 -10.95 8.33 -2.71
C LEU A 228 -12.43 8.54 -2.43
N ALA A 229 -12.92 8.07 -1.28
CA ALA A 229 -14.31 8.31 -0.89
C ALA A 229 -14.58 9.81 -0.72
N GLU A 230 -13.74 10.51 0.04
CA GLU A 230 -13.83 11.97 0.23
C GLU A 230 -13.80 12.72 -1.11
N ALA A 231 -12.83 12.42 -1.98
CA ALA A 231 -12.68 13.11 -3.27
C ALA A 231 -13.88 12.94 -4.21
N PHE A 232 -14.66 11.87 -4.03
CA PHE A 232 -15.88 11.62 -4.79
C PHE A 232 -17.16 11.86 -3.97
N ALA A 233 -17.10 12.76 -2.98
CA ALA A 233 -18.24 13.14 -2.14
C ALA A 233 -18.95 11.91 -1.55
N TRP A 234 -18.14 10.98 -1.03
CA TRP A 234 -18.55 9.75 -0.35
C TRP A 234 -19.30 8.74 -1.24
N ARG A 235 -19.17 8.86 -2.56
CA ARG A 235 -19.60 7.88 -3.56
C ARG A 235 -18.39 7.19 -4.17
N LEU A 236 -18.24 5.90 -3.93
CA LEU A 236 -17.10 5.14 -4.43
C LEU A 236 -17.11 5.04 -5.97
N PRO A 237 -15.93 4.97 -6.63
CA PRO A 237 -15.84 4.78 -8.08
C PRO A 237 -16.37 3.40 -8.50
N ASP A 238 -16.62 3.21 -9.80
CA ASP A 238 -17.08 1.94 -10.35
C ASP A 238 -15.96 0.89 -10.43
N VAL A 239 -14.73 1.33 -10.76
CA VAL A 239 -13.57 0.45 -10.98
C VAL A 239 -12.29 1.07 -10.43
N ILE A 240 -11.50 0.27 -9.72
CA ILE A 240 -10.16 0.65 -9.26
C ILE A 240 -9.15 -0.35 -9.81
N LEU A 241 -8.17 0.13 -10.58
CA LEU A 241 -7.02 -0.65 -11.02
C LEU A 241 -5.85 -0.39 -10.08
N TYR A 242 -5.33 -1.47 -9.47
CA TYR A 242 -4.24 -1.42 -8.51
C TYR A 242 -3.06 -2.29 -8.97
N PRO A 243 -1.81 -1.78 -8.94
CA PRO A 243 -0.65 -2.59 -9.26
C PRO A 243 -0.27 -3.49 -8.08
N THR A 244 -0.35 -4.80 -8.27
CA THR A 244 -0.31 -5.77 -7.18
C THR A 244 1.01 -6.52 -7.11
N GLY A 245 1.94 -6.03 -6.27
CA GLY A 245 3.03 -6.84 -5.72
C GLY A 245 2.57 -7.58 -4.47
N GLY A 246 2.97 -7.08 -3.30
CA GLY A 246 2.53 -7.61 -2.00
C GLY A 246 1.09 -7.26 -1.58
N GLY A 247 0.33 -6.53 -2.40
CA GLY A 247 -1.12 -6.30 -2.23
C GLY A 247 -1.59 -5.45 -1.06
N THR A 248 -0.71 -4.88 -0.23
CA THR A 248 -1.15 -4.12 0.96
C THR A 248 -2.06 -2.94 0.66
N GLY A 249 -1.84 -2.22 -0.45
CA GLY A 249 -2.70 -1.09 -0.81
C GLY A 249 -4.07 -1.55 -1.31
N LEU A 250 -4.13 -2.62 -2.10
CA LEU A 250 -5.38 -3.25 -2.55
C LEU A 250 -6.25 -3.64 -1.34
N VAL A 251 -5.66 -4.37 -0.39
CA VAL A 251 -6.32 -4.82 0.84
C VAL A 251 -6.70 -3.62 1.71
N GLY A 252 -5.80 -2.63 1.84
CA GLY A 252 -6.06 -1.42 2.62
C GLY A 252 -7.23 -0.61 2.08
N ILE A 253 -7.28 -0.36 0.77
CA ILE A 253 -8.40 0.36 0.13
C ILE A 253 -9.72 -0.39 0.37
N TRP A 254 -9.72 -1.71 0.24
CA TRP A 254 -10.92 -2.51 0.49
C TRP A 254 -11.35 -2.46 1.97
N LYS A 255 -10.40 -2.56 2.90
CA LYS A 255 -10.64 -2.38 4.35
C LYS A 255 -11.28 -1.02 4.64
N ALA A 256 -10.75 0.05 4.03
CA ALA A 256 -11.27 1.39 4.19
C ALA A 256 -12.73 1.50 3.77
N PHE A 257 -13.15 0.85 2.70
CA PHE A 257 -14.56 0.87 2.27
C PHE A 257 -15.49 0.15 3.26
N TYR A 258 -15.05 -0.93 3.90
CA TYR A 258 -15.81 -1.56 4.98
C TYR A 258 -15.90 -0.67 6.22
N GLU A 259 -14.81 0.00 6.58
CA GLU A 259 -14.83 0.92 7.72
C GLU A 259 -15.75 2.11 7.47
N LEU A 260 -15.68 2.73 6.28
CA LEU A 260 -16.57 3.83 5.90
C LEU A 260 -18.05 3.41 5.84
N GLU A 261 -18.32 2.18 5.40
CA GLU A 261 -19.67 1.60 5.46
C GLU A 261 -20.12 1.40 6.91
N GLY A 262 -19.26 0.86 7.77
CA GLY A 262 -19.54 0.68 9.21
C GLY A 262 -19.74 2.01 9.96
N LEU A 263 -19.10 3.08 9.51
CA LEU A 263 -19.32 4.45 10.01
C LEU A 263 -20.61 5.08 9.47
N GLY A 264 -21.27 4.47 8.49
CA GLY A 264 -22.44 5.05 7.82
C GLY A 264 -22.09 6.25 6.93
N TRP A 265 -20.83 6.40 6.50
CA TRP A 265 -20.36 7.59 5.78
C TRP A 265 -20.54 7.51 4.27
N LEU A 266 -20.83 6.33 3.70
CA LEU A 266 -21.01 6.18 2.25
C LEU A 266 -22.43 6.56 1.82
N GLU A 267 -22.55 7.28 0.71
CA GLU A 267 -23.85 7.69 0.13
C GLU A 267 -24.61 6.53 -0.54
N SER A 268 -23.95 5.38 -0.73
CA SER A 268 -24.55 4.17 -1.26
C SER A 268 -23.74 2.94 -0.85
N SER A 269 -24.37 1.76 -0.93
CA SER A 269 -23.69 0.48 -0.72
C SER A 269 -22.84 -0.01 -1.90
N HIS A 270 -22.80 0.75 -3.00
CA HIS A 270 -22.00 0.41 -4.17
C HIS A 270 -20.50 0.38 -3.81
N LYS A 271 -19.82 -0.69 -4.23
CA LYS A 271 -18.37 -0.86 -4.07
C LYS A 271 -17.71 -1.10 -5.44
N PRO A 272 -16.48 -0.60 -5.64
CA PRO A 272 -15.78 -0.73 -6.91
C PRO A 272 -15.44 -2.18 -7.21
N ARG A 273 -15.40 -2.51 -8.50
CA ARG A 273 -14.66 -3.69 -8.98
C ARG A 273 -13.17 -3.43 -8.79
N MET A 274 -12.50 -4.30 -8.03
CA MET A 274 -11.07 -4.17 -7.79
C MET A 274 -10.28 -4.99 -8.82
N VAL A 275 -9.38 -4.36 -9.55
CA VAL A 275 -8.55 -5.01 -10.56
C VAL A 275 -7.10 -5.07 -10.10
N ALA A 276 -6.58 -6.28 -9.88
CA ALA A 276 -5.17 -6.49 -9.61
C ALA A 276 -4.38 -6.62 -10.92
N VAL A 277 -3.39 -5.76 -11.12
CA VAL A 277 -2.50 -5.80 -12.28
C VAL A 277 -1.11 -6.26 -11.87
N GLN A 278 -0.60 -7.32 -12.51
CA GLN A 278 0.75 -7.84 -12.31
C GLN A 278 1.54 -7.85 -13.60
N ALA A 279 2.88 -7.83 -13.50
CA ALA A 279 3.75 -8.01 -14.65
C ALA A 279 3.79 -9.49 -15.06
N GLU A 280 3.88 -9.77 -16.36
CA GLU A 280 3.91 -11.13 -16.90
C GLU A 280 5.02 -12.00 -16.28
N GLY A 281 6.20 -11.42 -16.06
CA GLY A 281 7.33 -12.11 -15.45
C GLY A 281 7.22 -12.31 -13.93
N CYS A 282 6.14 -11.87 -13.28
CA CYS A 282 5.85 -12.16 -11.86
C CYS A 282 4.35 -12.01 -11.55
N ALA A 283 3.55 -13.03 -11.88
CA ALA A 283 2.08 -12.96 -11.79
C ALA A 283 1.41 -14.05 -10.89
N PRO A 284 1.89 -14.30 -9.65
CA PRO A 284 1.35 -15.37 -8.80
C PRO A 284 -0.12 -15.16 -8.40
N VAL A 285 -0.57 -13.92 -8.17
CA VAL A 285 -1.96 -13.61 -7.83
C VAL A 285 -2.87 -13.88 -9.01
N VAL A 286 -2.45 -13.49 -10.22
CA VAL A 286 -3.23 -13.75 -11.43
C VAL A 286 -3.38 -15.25 -11.67
N LYS A 287 -2.30 -16.02 -11.51
CA LYS A 287 -2.32 -17.49 -11.61
C LYS A 287 -3.29 -18.09 -10.61
N ALA A 288 -3.18 -17.71 -9.33
CA ALA A 288 -4.03 -18.24 -8.27
C ALA A 288 -5.51 -17.87 -8.47
N PHE A 289 -5.80 -16.61 -8.82
CA PHE A 289 -7.17 -16.13 -9.05
C PHE A 289 -7.85 -16.86 -10.20
N ARG A 290 -7.17 -17.03 -11.34
CA ARG A 290 -7.71 -17.74 -12.51
C ARG A 290 -7.93 -19.23 -12.26
N ASN A 291 -7.08 -19.84 -11.43
CA ASN A 291 -7.19 -21.24 -11.07
C ASN A 291 -8.14 -21.49 -9.89
N HIS A 292 -8.81 -20.45 -9.37
CA HIS A 292 -9.61 -20.52 -8.14
C HIS A 292 -8.86 -21.16 -6.96
N ALA A 293 -7.54 -20.94 -6.89
CA ALA A 293 -6.69 -21.48 -5.85
C ALA A 293 -6.86 -20.67 -4.55
N GLU A 294 -6.74 -21.34 -3.40
CA GLU A 294 -6.79 -20.66 -2.10
C GLU A 294 -5.52 -19.87 -1.76
N ARG A 295 -4.41 -20.16 -2.43
CA ARG A 295 -3.07 -19.62 -2.15
C ARG A 295 -2.31 -19.34 -3.43
N CYS A 296 -1.37 -18.41 -3.33
CA CYS A 296 -0.37 -18.19 -4.37
C CYS A 296 0.77 -19.21 -4.23
N GLU A 297 1.08 -19.87 -5.34
CA GLU A 297 2.34 -20.59 -5.48
C GLU A 297 3.49 -19.60 -5.66
N ILE A 298 4.72 -20.04 -5.32
CA ILE A 298 5.91 -19.24 -5.57
C ILE A 298 6.11 -19.13 -7.08
N TRP A 299 6.25 -17.91 -7.58
CA TRP A 299 6.62 -17.64 -8.96
C TRP A 299 8.13 -17.88 -9.17
N PRO A 300 8.54 -18.80 -10.06
CA PRO A 300 9.96 -19.04 -10.32
C PRO A 300 10.58 -17.87 -11.10
N ASP A 301 11.86 -17.59 -10.84
CA ASP A 301 12.69 -16.66 -11.62
C ASP A 301 12.03 -15.31 -11.94
N ALA A 302 11.36 -14.73 -10.94
CA ALA A 302 10.56 -13.52 -11.11
C ALA A 302 11.40 -12.34 -11.64
N GLN A 303 11.00 -11.78 -12.78
CA GLN A 303 11.69 -10.67 -13.43
C GLN A 303 10.68 -9.66 -14.00
N THR A 304 10.95 -8.37 -13.82
CA THR A 304 10.19 -7.27 -14.43
C THR A 304 10.91 -5.96 -14.17
N ILE A 305 10.71 -4.97 -15.04
CA ILE A 305 11.13 -3.57 -14.84
C ILE A 305 10.39 -2.90 -13.68
N ALA A 306 9.23 -3.41 -13.29
CA ALA A 306 8.41 -2.89 -12.21
C ALA A 306 8.81 -3.56 -10.88
N ALA A 307 9.93 -3.12 -10.28
CA ALA A 307 10.52 -3.75 -9.10
C ALA A 307 9.52 -3.97 -7.93
N GLY A 308 8.56 -3.08 -7.74
CA GLY A 308 7.50 -3.20 -6.73
C GLY A 308 6.46 -4.31 -7.01
N LEU A 309 6.38 -4.82 -8.25
CA LEU A 309 5.56 -5.97 -8.66
C LEU A 309 6.31 -7.30 -8.57
N ARG A 310 7.64 -7.30 -8.43
CA ARG A 310 8.50 -8.49 -8.32
C ARG A 310 8.37 -9.15 -6.93
N VAL A 311 7.18 -9.65 -6.63
CA VAL A 311 6.84 -10.37 -5.38
C VAL A 311 6.39 -11.78 -5.73
N PRO A 312 7.30 -12.78 -5.68
CA PRO A 312 7.02 -14.15 -6.13
C PRO A 312 5.91 -14.87 -5.36
N ARG A 313 5.72 -14.51 -4.09
CA ARG A 313 4.65 -15.03 -3.24
C ARG A 313 4.24 -13.97 -2.21
N PRO A 314 3.11 -13.28 -2.40
CA PRO A 314 2.58 -12.35 -1.41
C PRO A 314 2.26 -13.06 -0.10
N PHE A 315 2.67 -12.49 1.04
CA PHE A 315 2.41 -13.08 2.36
C PHE A 315 0.92 -13.09 2.73
N ALA A 316 0.17 -12.07 2.29
CA ALA A 316 -1.28 -11.93 2.50
C ALA A 316 -2.10 -12.35 1.27
N ASP A 317 -1.67 -13.38 0.55
CA ASP A 317 -2.29 -13.82 -0.70
C ASP A 317 -3.80 -14.11 -0.57
N ARG A 318 -4.25 -14.76 0.51
CA ARG A 318 -5.68 -14.97 0.75
C ARG A 318 -6.47 -13.68 0.83
N MET A 319 -5.94 -12.67 1.52
CA MET A 319 -6.63 -11.38 1.64
C MET A 319 -6.76 -10.72 0.28
N ILE A 320 -5.71 -10.78 -0.54
CA ILE A 320 -5.72 -10.27 -1.92
C ILE A 320 -6.78 -10.99 -2.76
N LEU A 321 -6.78 -12.32 -2.74
CA LEU A 321 -7.74 -13.14 -3.49
C LEU A 321 -9.18 -12.89 -3.04
N ARG A 322 -9.40 -12.75 -1.72
CA ARG A 322 -10.69 -12.41 -1.13
C ARG A 322 -11.21 -11.06 -1.61
N VAL A 323 -10.37 -10.02 -1.63
CA VAL A 323 -10.75 -8.70 -2.18
C VAL A 323 -11.23 -8.83 -3.63
N LEU A 324 -10.51 -9.57 -4.46
CA LEU A 324 -10.87 -9.76 -5.87
C LEU A 324 -12.20 -10.53 -6.02
N GLN A 325 -12.44 -11.53 -5.16
CA GLN A 325 -13.70 -12.29 -5.16
C GLN A 325 -14.88 -11.43 -4.69
N GLU A 326 -14.76 -10.77 -3.53
CA GLU A 326 -15.82 -9.97 -2.92
C GLU A 326 -16.19 -8.74 -3.77
N SER A 327 -15.20 -8.11 -4.40
CA SER A 327 -15.43 -6.98 -5.31
C SER A 327 -15.95 -7.38 -6.69
N LYS A 328 -16.09 -8.69 -6.97
CA LYS A 328 -16.36 -9.21 -8.32
C LYS A 328 -15.38 -8.63 -9.35
N GLY A 329 -14.14 -8.54 -8.92
CA GLY A 329 -13.03 -7.91 -9.62
C GLY A 329 -12.32 -8.86 -10.58
N GLU A 330 -11.12 -8.47 -11.01
CA GLU A 330 -10.32 -9.24 -11.96
C GLU A 330 -8.82 -9.19 -11.62
N ALA A 331 -8.09 -10.24 -11.98
CA ALA A 331 -6.63 -10.25 -11.94
C ALA A 331 -6.08 -10.38 -13.37
N MET A 332 -5.16 -9.49 -13.75
CA MET A 332 -4.61 -9.49 -15.10
C MET A 332 -3.11 -9.26 -15.16
N VAL A 333 -2.53 -9.77 -16.25
CA VAL A 333 -1.11 -9.60 -16.59
C VAL A 333 -0.92 -8.56 -17.67
N VAL A 334 0.19 -7.82 -17.58
CA VAL A 334 0.71 -6.94 -18.64
C VAL A 334 2.21 -7.21 -18.84
N SER A 335 2.70 -7.09 -20.06
CA SER A 335 4.13 -7.27 -20.36
C SER A 335 4.93 -6.02 -20.00
N ASP A 336 6.26 -6.17 -19.84
CA ASP A 336 7.14 -5.03 -19.58
C ASP A 336 7.14 -4.02 -20.75
N GLU A 337 6.98 -4.47 -22.01
CA GLU A 337 6.82 -3.54 -23.15
C GLU A 337 5.54 -2.72 -23.02
N GLN A 338 4.44 -3.36 -22.62
CA GLN A 338 3.16 -2.67 -22.38
C GLN A 338 3.28 -1.67 -21.25
N ILE A 339 3.97 -2.02 -20.16
CA ILE A 339 4.27 -1.10 -19.05
C ILE A 339 5.05 0.11 -19.54
N ARG A 340 6.12 -0.08 -20.33
CA ARG A 340 6.91 1.05 -20.88
C ARG A 340 6.08 1.92 -21.83
N ALA A 341 5.27 1.31 -22.68
CA ALA A 341 4.39 2.04 -23.59
C ALA A 341 3.37 2.89 -22.81
N ALA A 342 2.75 2.33 -21.79
CA ALA A 342 1.83 3.03 -20.91
C ALA A 342 2.50 4.16 -20.11
N GLN A 343 3.75 3.96 -19.67
CA GLN A 343 4.51 5.00 -18.97
C GLN A 343 4.79 6.19 -19.90
N ARG A 344 5.20 5.93 -21.14
CA ARG A 344 5.36 6.98 -22.17
C ARG A 344 4.05 7.69 -22.48
N LEU A 345 2.94 6.95 -22.48
CA LEU A 345 1.61 7.49 -22.74
C LEU A 345 1.16 8.44 -21.62
N LEU A 346 1.29 8.05 -20.35
CA LEU A 346 1.01 8.92 -19.20
C LEU A 346 1.87 10.19 -19.23
N ALA A 347 3.18 10.04 -19.45
CA ALA A 347 4.09 11.17 -19.49
C ALA A 347 3.79 12.12 -20.67
N GLY A 348 3.63 11.56 -21.87
CA GLY A 348 3.47 12.35 -23.10
C GLY A 348 2.08 12.94 -23.32
N ARG A 349 1.02 12.36 -22.73
CA ARG A 349 -0.35 12.85 -22.89
C ARG A 349 -0.90 13.58 -21.67
N GLU A 350 -0.44 13.24 -20.47
CA GLU A 350 -1.00 13.79 -19.23
C GLU A 350 0.05 14.52 -18.39
N GLY A 351 1.34 14.48 -18.77
CA GLY A 351 2.42 15.09 -18.00
C GLY A 351 2.77 14.33 -16.72
N ILE A 352 2.32 13.06 -16.61
CA ILE A 352 2.47 12.26 -15.39
C ILE A 352 3.61 11.28 -15.58
N PHE A 353 4.76 11.56 -14.96
CA PHE A 353 5.89 10.64 -14.95
C PHE A 353 5.71 9.56 -13.87
N ALA A 354 4.79 8.61 -14.16
CA ALA A 354 4.45 7.52 -13.27
C ALA A 354 5.59 6.49 -13.12
N ALA A 355 5.64 5.81 -11.98
CA ALA A 355 6.47 4.61 -11.82
C ALA A 355 5.97 3.47 -12.75
N PRO A 356 6.81 2.49 -13.13
CA PRO A 356 6.40 1.34 -13.94
C PRO A 356 5.19 0.59 -13.35
N GLU A 357 5.09 0.49 -12.03
CA GLU A 357 3.95 -0.09 -11.33
C GLU A 357 2.66 0.68 -11.63
N GLY A 358 2.69 2.01 -11.55
CA GLY A 358 1.54 2.84 -11.89
C GLY A 358 1.14 2.70 -13.36
N ALA A 359 2.13 2.73 -14.25
CA ALA A 359 1.93 2.53 -15.68
C ALA A 359 1.31 1.16 -16.03
N ALA A 360 1.59 0.12 -15.25
CA ALA A 360 0.96 -1.18 -15.41
C ALA A 360 -0.57 -1.09 -15.31
N THR A 361 -1.12 -0.23 -14.43
CA THR A 361 -2.57 -0.06 -14.34
C THR A 361 -3.18 0.54 -15.61
N LEU A 362 -2.50 1.49 -16.27
CA LEU A 362 -2.96 2.03 -17.55
C LEU A 362 -2.89 0.96 -18.66
N ALA A 363 -1.82 0.17 -18.71
CA ALA A 363 -1.73 -0.96 -19.65
C ALA A 363 -2.86 -1.98 -19.41
N GLY A 364 -3.21 -2.24 -18.15
CA GLY A 364 -4.35 -3.07 -17.77
C GLY A 364 -5.68 -2.50 -18.26
N LEU A 365 -5.90 -1.19 -18.07
CA LEU A 365 -7.10 -0.51 -18.55
C LEU A 365 -7.24 -0.61 -20.07
N GLN A 366 -6.15 -0.45 -20.83
CA GLN A 366 -6.18 -0.59 -22.29
C GLN A 366 -6.68 -1.99 -22.72
N LYS A 367 -6.27 -3.04 -22.01
CA LYS A 367 -6.76 -4.41 -22.27
C LYS A 367 -8.25 -4.53 -21.93
N LEU A 368 -8.68 -4.04 -20.77
CA LEU A 368 -10.10 -4.09 -20.38
C LEU A 368 -11.01 -3.31 -21.35
N LEU A 369 -10.53 -2.19 -21.89
CA LEU A 369 -11.24 -1.43 -22.91
C LEU A 369 -11.36 -2.21 -24.22
N ALA A 370 -10.28 -2.85 -24.68
CA ALA A 370 -10.29 -3.70 -25.87
C ALA A 370 -11.22 -4.92 -25.71
N GLU A 371 -11.34 -5.45 -24.49
CA GLU A 371 -12.22 -6.56 -24.15
C GLU A 371 -13.69 -6.13 -23.89
N GLY A 372 -14.00 -4.83 -23.93
CA GLY A 372 -15.34 -4.32 -23.66
C GLY A 372 -15.81 -4.46 -22.21
N LYS A 373 -14.89 -4.65 -21.26
CA LYS A 373 -15.18 -4.86 -19.82
C LYS A 373 -15.38 -3.57 -19.01
N ILE A 374 -15.06 -2.43 -19.62
CA ILE A 374 -15.28 -1.09 -19.07
C ILE A 374 -16.30 -0.36 -19.91
N ARG A 375 -17.41 0.07 -19.29
CA ARG A 375 -18.41 0.91 -19.95
C ARG A 375 -17.93 2.35 -20.02
N LYS A 376 -18.39 3.08 -21.04
CA LYS A 376 -17.93 4.46 -21.30
C LYS A 376 -18.30 5.45 -20.20
N ASP A 377 -19.36 5.16 -19.47
CA ASP A 377 -19.88 5.95 -18.36
C ASP A 377 -19.23 5.62 -17.02
N GLU A 378 -18.54 4.48 -16.86
CA GLU A 378 -17.92 4.09 -15.58
C GLU A 378 -16.84 5.06 -15.12
N GLN A 379 -16.82 5.33 -13.81
CA GLN A 379 -15.77 6.04 -13.12
C GLN A 379 -14.61 5.09 -12.79
N VAL A 380 -13.51 5.27 -13.49
CA VAL A 380 -12.32 4.42 -13.38
C VAL A 380 -11.18 5.19 -12.71
N VAL A 381 -10.55 4.56 -11.72
CA VAL A 381 -9.38 5.09 -11.01
C VAL A 381 -8.18 4.18 -11.20
N LEU A 382 -7.07 4.76 -11.64
CA LEU A 382 -5.76 4.12 -11.73
C LEU A 382 -4.92 4.50 -10.51
N LEU A 383 -4.28 3.54 -9.85
CA LEU A 383 -3.36 3.83 -8.76
C LEU A 383 -1.92 3.92 -9.28
N ASN A 384 -1.39 5.15 -9.39
CA ASN A 384 0.04 5.32 -9.57
C ASN A 384 0.72 5.29 -8.19
N THR A 385 1.53 4.26 -7.93
CA THR A 385 2.09 4.02 -6.59
C THR A 385 3.43 4.71 -6.32
N GLY A 386 4.01 5.40 -7.31
CA GLY A 386 5.24 6.15 -7.13
C GLY A 386 5.68 6.97 -8.33
N SER A 387 6.79 7.68 -8.16
CA SER A 387 7.40 8.52 -9.21
C SER A 387 8.29 7.70 -10.15
N GLY A 388 8.22 8.00 -11.45
CA GLY A 388 9.17 7.50 -12.44
C GLY A 388 10.61 7.93 -12.16
N LEU A 389 10.82 9.03 -11.40
CA LEU A 389 12.15 9.50 -10.99
C LEU A 389 12.93 8.47 -10.16
N LYS A 390 12.23 7.54 -9.49
CA LYS A 390 12.87 6.46 -8.70
C LYS A 390 13.48 5.36 -9.56
N TYR A 391 13.27 5.40 -10.87
CA TYR A 391 13.65 4.37 -11.84
C TYR A 391 14.57 4.94 -12.94
N LEU A 392 15.25 6.06 -12.66
CA LEU A 392 16.22 6.70 -13.54
C LEU A 392 17.64 6.16 -13.36
#